data_AF-A0A7C1YNB1-F1
#
_entry.id   AF-A0A7C1YNB1-F1
#
_cell.length_a   1.000
_cell.length_b   1.000
_cell.length_c   1.000
_cell.angle_alpha   90.00
_cell.angle_beta   90.00
_cell.angle_gamma   90.00
#
_symmetry.space_group_name_H-M   'P 1'
#
loop_
_entity.id
_entity.type
_entity.pdbx_description
1 polymer ?
#
loop_
_entity_poly.entity_id
_entity_poly.type
_entity_poly.pdbx_seq_one_letter_code
_entity_poly.pdbx_strand_id
1 'polypeptide(L)' 'MGKTVNVGIVGTQFMGRAHSNAWMDVEKFYDLPARPVMKAACDNVAENLGPFCNRFGWQSQETDWKK' A
#
# COMPACT_ATOMS: atom_id res chain seq x y z
N MET A 1 -10.46 8.32 18.04
CA MET A 1 -9.61 7.80 16.94
C MET A 1 -10.46 6.88 16.08
N GLY A 2 -10.59 7.18 14.79
CA GLY A 2 -11.35 6.32 13.85
C GLY A 2 -10.74 4.92 13.74
N LYS A 3 -11.52 3.93 13.28
CA LYS A 3 -11.03 2.57 13.07
C LYS A 3 -9.88 2.57 12.04
N THR A 4 -8.86 1.77 12.28
CA THR A 4 -7.78 1.56 11.31
C THR A 4 -8.21 0.56 10.25
N VAL A 5 -7.89 0.85 8.98
CA VAL A 5 -8.09 -0.07 7.85
C VAL A 5 -6.74 -0.40 7.24
N ASN A 6 -6.34 -1.66 7.31
CA ASN A 6 -5.13 -2.14 6.66
C ASN A 6 -5.40 -2.39 5.19
N VAL A 7 -4.66 -1.71 4.32
CA VAL A 7 -4.72 -1.86 2.87
C VAL A 7 -3.64 -2.85 2.45
N GLY A 8 -4.00 -3.76 1.54
CA GLY A 8 -3.07 -4.58 0.77
C GLY A 8 -3.11 -4.17 -0.70
N ILE A 9 -1.96 -4.07 -1.37
CA ILE A 9 -1.87 -3.83 -2.81
C ILE A 9 -1.27 -5.04 -3.51
N VAL A 10 -1.83 -5.43 -4.66
CA VAL A 10 -1.31 -6.50 -5.51
C VAL A 10 -0.92 -5.89 -6.85
N GLY A 11 0.36 -5.94 -7.17
CA GLY A 11 0.99 -5.30 -8.32
C GLY A 11 1.69 -3.99 -7.96
N THR A 12 2.99 -3.94 -8.21
CA THR A 12 3.88 -2.81 -7.83
C THR A 12 4.36 -1.95 -9.00
N GLN A 13 3.83 -2.23 -10.20
CA GLN A 13 4.15 -1.50 -11.43
C GLN A 13 3.42 -0.15 -11.48
N PHE A 14 3.00 0.30 -12.67
CA PHE A 14 2.43 1.63 -12.86
C PHE A 14 1.26 1.94 -11.91
N MET A 15 0.24 1.07 -11.87
CA MET A 15 -0.93 1.28 -10.99
C MET A 15 -0.60 1.13 -9.51
N GLY A 16 0.40 0.32 -9.16
CA GLY A 16 0.93 0.23 -7.80
C GLY A 16 1.39 1.58 -7.28
N ARG A 17 2.14 2.32 -8.11
CA ARG A 17 2.62 3.68 -7.78
C ARG A 17 1.47 4.67 -7.65
N ALA A 18 0.53 4.66 -8.60
CA ALA A 18 -0.61 5.57 -8.59
C ALA A 18 -1.50 5.39 -7.35
N HIS A 19 -1.80 4.13 -6.99
CA HIS A 19 -2.58 3.80 -5.80
C HIS A 19 -1.83 4.11 -4.51
N SER A 20 -0.52 3.86 -4.46
CA SER A 20 0.29 4.25 -3.31
C SER A 20 0.26 5.75 -3.07
N ASN A 21 0.32 6.56 -4.14
CA ASN A 21 0.17 8.01 -4.04
C ASN A 21 -1.18 8.42 -3.45
N ALA A 22 -2.26 7.80 -3.91
CA ALA A 22 -3.59 8.06 -3.35
C ALA A 22 -3.66 7.70 -1.86
N TRP A 23 -3.15 6.54 -1.44
CA TRP A 23 -3.18 6.12 -0.05
C TRP A 23 -2.31 6.97 0.89
N MET A 24 -1.20 7.53 0.40
CA MET A 24 -0.34 8.43 1.19
C MET A 24 -1.04 9.74 1.55
N ASP A 25 -1.88 10.27 0.66
CA ASP A 25 -2.38 11.64 0.78
C ASP A 25 -3.89 11.75 0.96
N VAL A 26 -4.66 10.65 0.84
CA VAL A 26 -6.14 10.69 0.90
C VAL A 26 -6.67 11.35 2.18
N GLU A 27 -6.00 11.18 3.32
CA GLU A 27 -6.39 11.82 4.59
C GLU A 27 -6.17 13.34 4.62
N LYS A 28 -5.37 13.89 3.69
CA LYS A 28 -5.18 15.35 3.54
C LYS A 28 -6.32 16.02 2.78
N PHE A 29 -7.06 15.25 1.98
CA PHE A 29 -8.10 15.78 1.09
C PHE A 29 -9.52 15.52 1.60
N TYR A 30 -9.71 14.54 2.49
CA TYR A 30 -11.02 14.10 2.94
C TYR A 30 -11.04 13.81 4.43
N ASP A 31 -12.17 14.13 5.07
CA ASP A 31 -12.48 13.66 6.42
C ASP A 31 -12.91 12.19 6.37
N LEU A 32 -11.94 11.30 6.58
CA LEU A 32 -12.19 9.86 6.46
C LEU A 32 -12.84 9.28 7.73
N PRO A 33 -13.80 8.34 7.58
CA PRO A 33 -14.39 7.63 8.73
C PRO A 33 -13.42 6.62 9.36
N ALA A 34 -12.30 6.34 8.69
CA ALA A 34 -11.29 5.38 9.09
C ALA A 34 -9.89 5.84 8.64
N ARG A 35 -8.86 5.43 9.39
CA ARG A 35 -7.46 5.72 9.04
C ARG A 35 -6.88 4.59 8.18
N PRO A 36 -6.52 4.84 6.91
CA PRO A 36 -5.87 3.84 6.09
C PRO A 36 -4.42 3.61 6.56
N VAL A 37 -3.97 2.37 6.47
CA VAL A 37 -2.59 1.97 6.69
C VAL A 37 -2.14 1.15 5.49
N MET A 38 -1.09 1.62 4.81
CA MET A 38 -0.44 0.88 3.72
C MET A 38 0.30 -0.34 4.30
N LYS A 39 -0.42 -1.44 4.47
CA LYS A 39 0.03 -2.56 5.30
C LYS A 39 0.91 -3.53 4.52
N ALA A 40 0.44 -4.03 3.38
CA ALA A 40 1.13 -5.05 2.61
C ALA A 40 1.19 -4.70 1.12
N ALA A 41 2.34 -4.90 0.49
CA ALA A 41 2.46 -4.91 -0.96
C ALA A 41 2.78 -6.32 -1.46
N CYS A 42 2.18 -6.72 -2.56
CA CYS A 42 2.38 -8.02 -3.18
C CYS A 42 2.78 -7.86 -4.65
N ASP A 43 3.76 -8.66 -5.08
CA ASP A 43 4.18 -8.74 -6.48
C ASP A 43 4.75 -10.13 -6.74
N ASN A 44 4.53 -10.67 -7.95
CA ASN A 44 5.09 -11.97 -8.31
C ASN A 44 6.61 -11.90 -8.58
N VAL A 45 7.17 -10.70 -8.71
CA VAL A 45 8.62 -10.47 -8.88
C VAL A 45 9.18 -9.84 -7.61
N ALA A 46 9.85 -10.66 -6.80
CA ALA A 46 10.36 -10.28 -5.47
C ALA A 46 11.29 -9.06 -5.49
N GLU A 47 12.05 -8.89 -6.58
CA GLU A 47 12.99 -7.77 -6.77
C GLU A 47 12.30 -6.40 -6.80
N ASN A 48 11.01 -6.35 -7.18
CA ASN A 48 10.25 -5.10 -7.22
C ASN A 48 9.80 -4.63 -5.82
N LEU A 49 9.61 -5.58 -4.89
CA LEU A 49 8.92 -5.32 -3.62
C LEU A 49 9.73 -4.41 -2.70
N GLY A 50 11.00 -4.72 -2.45
CA GLY A 50 11.84 -3.94 -1.53
C GLY A 50 11.92 -2.46 -1.91
N PRO A 51 12.33 -2.12 -3.14
CA PRO A 51 12.35 -0.74 -3.62
C PRO A 51 10.97 -0.06 -3.56
N PHE A 52 9.90 -0.79 -3.91
CA PHE A 52 8.54 -0.26 -3.89
C PHE A 52 8.06 0.05 -2.46
N CYS A 53 8.19 -0.89 -1.53
CA CYS A 53 7.82 -0.72 -0.14
C CYS A 53 8.60 0.41 0.52
N ASN A 54 9.92 0.46 0.32
CA ASN A 54 10.77 1.51 0.89
C ASN A 54 10.40 2.90 0.34
N ARG A 55 10.07 2.99 -0.96
CA ARG A 55 9.72 4.26 -1.60
C ARG A 55 8.36 4.79 -1.15
N PHE A 56 7.36 3.92 -1.02
CA PHE A 56 5.98 4.32 -0.79
C PHE A 56 5.50 4.10 0.65
N GLY A 57 6.29 3.45 1.52
CA GLY A 57 5.98 3.26 2.93
C GLY A 57 5.04 2.08 3.22
N TRP A 58 5.07 1.02 2.41
CA TRP A 58 4.34 -0.23 2.71
C TRP A 58 5.07 -1.02 3.80
N GLN A 59 4.34 -1.50 4.82
CA GLN A 59 4.94 -2.11 6.01
C GLN A 59 5.44 -3.55 5.82
N SER A 60 4.83 -4.30 4.90
CA SER A 60 5.23 -5.67 4.58
C SER A 60 5.21 -5.92 3.08
N GLN A 61 5.88 -6.98 2.67
CA GLN A 61 5.98 -7.42 1.29
C GLN A 61 5.67 -8.91 1.20
N GLU A 62 4.93 -9.32 0.17
CA GLU A 62 4.57 -10.72 -0.08
C GLU A 62 4.73 -11.06 -1.57
N THR A 63 5.06 -12.30 -1.88
CA THR A 63 5.13 -12.77 -3.27
C THR A 63 3.91 -13.57 -3.71
N ASP A 64 2.98 -13.82 -2.79
CA ASP A 64 1.76 -14.58 -2.99
C ASP A 64 0.58 -13.82 -2.39
N TRP A 65 -0.37 -13.41 -3.22
CA TRP A 65 -1.51 -12.59 -2.82
C TRP A 65 -2.51 -13.33 -1.90
N LYS A 66 -2.41 -14.66 -1.81
CA LYS A 66 -3.27 -15.47 -0.93
C LYS A 66 -2.76 -15.52 0.52
N LYS A 67 -1.55 -15.05 0.77
CA LYS A 67 -0.96 -14.95 2.11
C LYS A 67 -1.25 -13.58 2.70
#